data_AF-A0A3D0USN4-F1
#
_entry.id   AF-A0A3D0USN4-F1
#
_cell.length_a   1.000
_cell.length_b   1.000
_cell.length_c   1.000
_cell.angle_alpha   90.00
_cell.angle_beta   90.00
_cell.angle_gamma   90.00
#
_symmetry.space_group_name_H-M   'P 1'
#
loop_
_entity.id
_entity.type
_entity.pdbx_description
1 polymer ?
#
loop_
_entity_poly.entity_id
_entity_poly.type
_entity_poly.pdbx_seq_one_letter_code
_entity_poly.pdbx_strand_id
1 'polypeptide(L)' 'MANEPSNPRRKALIYNLNRTGMLNTAVTSFDGTRFGELYPEIFDKVLVDAPCSGEGMSYKTG' A
#
# COMPACT_ATOMS: atom_id res chain seq x y z
N MET A 1 -2.64 0.40 -8.92
CA MET A 1 -1.49 -0.35 -8.38
C MET A 1 -1.47 -0.17 -6.88
N ALA A 2 -1.19 -1.22 -6.09
CA ALA A 2 -1.11 -1.17 -4.64
C ALA A 2 0.21 -1.80 -4.14
N ASN A 3 1.06 -1.01 -3.49
CA ASN A 3 2.35 -1.46 -2.99
C ASN A 3 2.30 -1.80 -1.50
N GLU A 4 2.79 -2.98 -1.12
CA GLU A 4 2.91 -3.38 0.30
C GLU A 4 4.22 -4.15 0.52
N PRO A 5 5.25 -3.50 1.13
CA PRO A 5 6.55 -4.13 1.33
C PRO A 5 6.50 -5.27 2.37
N SER A 6 5.56 -5.23 3.33
CA SER A 6 5.48 -6.26 4.37
C SER A 6 4.80 -7.53 3.86
N ASN A 7 5.55 -8.65 3.85
CA ASN A 7 5.04 -9.95 3.40
C ASN A 7 3.75 -10.41 4.12
N PRO A 8 3.65 -10.35 5.47
CA PRO A 8 2.41 -10.69 6.17
C PRO A 8 1.23 -9.81 5.78
N ARG A 9 1.43 -8.48 5.70
CA ARG A 9 0.36 -7.53 5.35
C ARG A 9 -0.10 -7.68 3.90
N ARG A 10 0.81 -7.98 2.98
CA ARG A 10 0.48 -8.15 1.56
C ARG A 10 -0.46 -9.32 1.31
N LYS A 11 -0.36 -10.41 2.10
CA LYS A 11 -1.33 -11.51 2.03
C LYS A 11 -2.75 -11.03 2.37
N ALA A 12 -2.89 -10.21 3.41
CA ALA A 12 -4.17 -9.62 3.79
C ALA A 12 -4.69 -8.64 2.71
N LEU A 13 -3.80 -7.83 2.11
CA LEU A 13 -4.14 -6.96 0.99
C LEU A 13 -4.70 -7.77 -0.20
N ILE A 14 -3.99 -8.80 -0.65
CA ILE A 14 -4.43 -9.67 -1.76
C ILE A 14 -5.77 -10.34 -1.43
N TYR A 15 -5.94 -10.86 -0.22
CA TYR A 15 -7.20 -11.43 0.22
C TYR A 15 -8.35 -10.43 0.11
N ASN A 16 -8.15 -9.20 0.57
CA ASN A 16 -9.19 -8.16 0.53
C ASN A 16 -9.49 -7.69 -0.90
N LEU A 17 -8.47 -7.55 -1.77
CA LEU A 17 -8.68 -7.22 -3.18
C LEU A 17 -9.54 -8.28 -3.88
N ASN A 18 -9.24 -9.57 -3.65
CA ASN A 18 -10.04 -10.67 -4.19
C ASN A 18 -11.46 -10.66 -3.62
N ARG A 19 -11.61 -10.53 -2.30
CA ARG A 19 -12.91 -10.51 -1.62
C ARG A 19 -13.81 -9.37 -2.10
N THR A 20 -13.23 -8.22 -2.42
CA THR A 20 -13.96 -7.04 -2.89
C THR A 20 -14.17 -7.01 -4.41
N GLY A 21 -13.67 -8.01 -5.14
CA GLY A 21 -13.81 -8.08 -6.60
C GLY A 21 -12.94 -7.06 -7.35
N MET A 22 -11.86 -6.58 -6.73
CA MET A 22 -10.96 -5.60 -7.32
C MET A 22 -9.97 -6.28 -8.28
N LEU A 23 -10.38 -6.43 -9.54
CA LEU A 23 -9.61 -7.15 -10.56
C LEU A 23 -8.56 -6.28 -11.28
N ASN A 24 -8.70 -4.95 -11.24
CA ASN A 24 -7.84 -4.00 -11.94
C ASN A 24 -6.66 -3.48 -11.08
N THR A 25 -6.18 -4.28 -10.13
CA THR A 25 -5.12 -3.86 -9.20
C THR A 25 -3.92 -4.79 -9.26
N ALA A 26 -2.80 -4.30 -9.80
CA ALA A 26 -1.51 -4.93 -9.62
C ALA A 26 -0.96 -4.68 -8.21
N VAL A 27 -0.47 -5.74 -7.55
CA VAL A 27 0.14 -5.68 -6.21
C VAL A 27 1.66 -5.81 -6.32
N THR A 28 2.41 -4.91 -5.70
CA THR A 28 3.89 -4.90 -5.69
C THR A 28 4.45 -4.93 -4.27
N SER A 29 5.75 -5.16 -4.13
CA SER A 29 6.44 -5.21 -2.84
C SER A 29 7.80 -4.49 -2.86
N PHE A 30 7.82 -3.25 -3.33
CA PHE A 30 9.02 -2.40 -3.37
C PHE A 30 9.09 -1.49 -2.16
N ASP A 31 10.29 -0.99 -1.85
CA ASP A 31 10.46 0.23 -1.05
C ASP A 31 9.75 1.39 -1.77
N GLY A 32 8.83 2.06 -1.07
CA GLY A 32 8.03 3.16 -1.60
C GLY A 32 8.86 4.33 -2.14
N THR A 33 10.06 4.55 -1.59
CA THR A 33 10.96 5.62 -2.02
C THR A 33 11.50 5.41 -3.44
N ARG A 34 11.49 4.17 -3.95
CA ARG A 34 12.02 3.82 -5.28
C ARG A 34 11.04 4.11 -6.43
N PHE A 35 9.78 4.43 -6.14
CA PHE A 35 8.76 4.61 -7.18
C PHE A 35 9.04 5.77 -8.12
N GLY A 36 9.69 6.84 -7.64
CA GLY A 36 10.08 7.97 -8.49
C GLY A 36 11.04 7.58 -9.62
N GLU A 37 11.93 6.61 -9.36
CA GLU A 37 12.89 6.10 -10.35
C GLU A 37 12.33 4.95 -11.18
N LEU A 38 11.62 4.02 -10.56
CA LEU A 38 11.08 2.83 -11.24
C LEU A 38 9.92 3.16 -12.18
N TYR A 39 9.14 4.19 -11.84
CA TYR A 39 7.89 4.54 -12.51
C TYR A 39 7.75 6.05 -12.67
N PRO A 40 8.66 6.70 -13.42
CA PRO A 40 8.67 8.15 -13.58
C PRO A 40 7.43 8.62 -14.34
N GLU A 41 6.71 9.60 -13.79
CA GLU A 41 5.59 10.32 -14.43
C GLU A 41 4.44 9.43 -14.97
N ILE A 42 4.28 8.20 -14.47
CA ILE A 42 3.25 7.28 -14.99
C ILE A 42 1.87 7.43 -14.33
N PHE A 43 1.80 8.05 -13.14
CA PHE A 43 0.58 8.07 -12.32
C PHE A 43 -0.09 9.43 -12.40
N ASP A 44 -1.35 9.46 -12.83
CA ASP A 44 -2.16 10.69 -12.77
C ASP A 44 -2.44 11.14 -11.32
N LYS A 45 -2.51 10.16 -10.40
CA LYS A 45 -2.78 10.36 -8.97
C LYS A 45 -2.04 9.33 -8.13
N VAL A 46 -1.56 9.76 -6.96
CA VAL A 46 -0.88 8.92 -5.98
C VAL A 46 -1.48 9.17 -4.59
N LEU A 47 -1.73 8.10 -3.84
CA LEU A 47 -2.04 8.16 -2.41
C LEU A 47 -0.84 7.62 -1.64
N VAL A 48 -0.25 8.44 -0.77
CA VAL A 48 0.87 8.06 0.10
C VAL A 48 0.39 8.00 1.54
N ASP A 49 0.23 6.78 2.05
CA ASP A 49 0.03 6.52 3.47
C ASP A 49 1.40 6.21 4.11
N ALA A 50 2.05 7.25 4.63
CA ALA A 50 3.40 7.14 5.17
C ALA A 50 3.38 6.54 6.59
N PRO A 51 4.39 5.75 6.97
CA PRO A 51 4.57 5.36 8.38
C PRO A 51 4.68 6.62 9.24
N CYS A 52 3.93 6.65 10.34
CA CYS A 52 3.84 7.79 11.25
C CYS A 52 4.01 7.34 12.71
N SER A 53 4.09 8.29 13.65
CA SER A 53 4.21 8.01 15.09
C SER A 53 3.01 7.28 15.67
N GLY A 54 1.84 7.34 15.02
CA GLY A 54 0.63 6.63 15.44
C GLY A 54 -0.09 7.24 16.66
N GLU A 55 0.28 8.45 17.09
CA GLU A 55 -0.31 9.11 18.27
C GLU A 55 -1.83 9.30 18.17
N GLY A 56 -2.35 9.51 16.96
CA GLY A 56 -3.79 9.60 16.71
C GLY A 56 -4.55 8.27 16.87
N MET A 57 -3.85 7.15 17.02
CA MET A 57 -4.41 5.79 17.08
C MET A 57 -4.39 5.20 18.50
N SER A 58 -3.95 5.95 19.51
CA SER A 58 -3.82 5.45 20.89
C SER A 58 -5.14 4.88 21.45
N TYR A 59 -6.29 5.46 21.10
CA TYR A 59 -7.61 4.97 21.53
C TYR A 59 -7.97 3.56 21.04
N LYS A 60 -7.31 3.09 19.97
CA LYS A 60 -7.57 1.81 19.32
C LYS A 60 -6.64 0.70 19.81
N THR A 61 -5.57 1.09 20.51
CA THR A 61 -4.46 0.22 20.90
C THR A 61 -4.41 0.00 22.42
N GLY A 62 -5.35 0.60 23.16
CA GLY A 62 -5.56 0.39 24.59
C GLY A 62 -6.63 -0.66 24.89
#